data_AF-A0A1H7UFA5-F1
#
_entry.id   AF-A0A1H7UFA5-F1
#
_cell.length_a   1.000
_cell.length_b   1.000
_cell.length_c   1.000
_cell.angle_alpha   90.00
_cell.angle_beta   90.00
_cell.angle_gamma   90.00
#
_symmetry.space_group_name_H-M   'P 1'
#
loop_
_entity.id
_entity.type
_entity.pdbx_description
1 polymer ?
#
loop_
_entity_poly.entity_id
_entity_poly.type
_entity_poly.pdbx_seq_one_letter_code
_entity_poly.pdbx_strand_id
1 'polypeptide(L)'
;MEYSKKRRILAFIMALPISGLFLWYVLTTPNLFNMLPFAIHESINPGGTSENTFIAIFDTIIAGILLWVIYKMLCVLLIKHK
;
A
#
# COMPACT_ATOMS: atom_id res chain seq x y z
N MET A 1 -14.51 -8.12 -19.42
CA MET A 1 -15.33 -8.34 -18.21
C MET A 1 -15.84 -7.00 -17.74
N GLU A 2 -17.12 -6.71 -17.94
CA GLU A 2 -17.72 -5.44 -17.51
C GLU A 2 -18.10 -5.54 -16.03
N TYR A 3 -17.37 -4.80 -15.19
CA TYR A 3 -17.63 -4.77 -13.75
C TYR A 3 -18.89 -3.97 -13.46
N SER A 4 -19.86 -4.53 -12.74
CA SER A 4 -20.98 -3.74 -12.22
C SER A 4 -20.45 -2.60 -11.35
N LYS A 5 -20.85 -1.36 -11.65
CA LYS A 5 -20.43 -0.14 -10.94
C LYS A 5 -20.56 -0.27 -9.42
N LYS A 6 -21.63 -0.93 -8.95
CA LYS A 6 -21.88 -1.21 -7.53
C LYS A 6 -20.81 -2.12 -6.91
N ARG A 7 -20.40 -3.18 -7.61
CA ARG A 7 -19.37 -4.13 -7.14
C ARG A 7 -17.98 -3.50 -7.09
N ARG A 8 -17.66 -2.60 -8.03
CA ARG A 8 -16.40 -1.83 -8.00
C ARG A 8 -16.31 -0.93 -6.78
N ILE A 9 -17.39 -0.20 -6.49
CA ILE A 9 -17.45 0.69 -5.32
C ILE A 9 -17.30 -0.14 -4.05
N LEU A 10 -18.00 -1.27 -3.95
CA LEU A 10 -17.91 -2.15 -2.79
C LEU A 10 -16.49 -2.73 -2.61
N ALA A 11 -15.84 -3.19 -3.67
CA ALA A 11 -14.46 -3.66 -3.64
C ALA A 11 -13.49 -2.57 -3.17
N PHE A 12 -13.70 -1.33 -3.62
CA PHE A 12 -12.88 -0.19 -3.20
C PHE A 12 -13.07 0.16 -1.72
N ILE A 13 -14.32 0.21 -1.25
CA ILE A 13 -14.64 0.44 0.17
C ILE A 13 -14.03 -0.64 1.06
N MET A 14 -14.00 -1.89 0.61
CA MET A 14 -13.38 -3.00 1.35
C MET A 14 -11.85 -2.96 1.32
N ALA A 15 -11.24 -2.47 0.23
CA ALA A 15 -9.77 -2.36 0.12
C ALA A 15 -9.18 -1.21 0.96
N LEU A 16 -9.92 -0.11 1.08
CA LEU A 16 -9.56 1.10 1.83
C LEU A 16 -9.12 0.84 3.28
N PRO A 17 -9.91 0.16 4.15
CA PRO A 17 -9.54 -0.06 5.53
C PRO A 17 -8.29 -0.94 5.67
N ILE A 18 -8.09 -1.92 4.78
CA ILE A 18 -6.89 -2.77 4.83
C ILE A 18 -5.64 -1.95 4.51
N SER A 19 -5.69 -1.15 3.44
CA SER A 19 -4.59 -0.25 3.09
C SER A 19 -4.35 0.84 4.14
N GLY A 20 -5.42 1.38 4.74
CA GLY A 20 -5.34 2.40 5.78
C GLY A 20 -4.74 1.86 7.08
N LEU A 21 -5.12 0.65 7.49
CA LEU A 21 -4.55 -0.02 8.66
C LEU A 21 -3.07 -0.35 8.43
N PHE A 22 -2.70 -0.79 7.22
CA PHE A 22 -1.30 -0.99 6.86
C PHE A 22 -0.51 0.32 6.99
N LEU A 23 -1.00 1.41 6.37
CA LEU A 23 -0.33 2.71 6.41
C LEU A 23 -0.19 3.24 7.84
N TRP A 24 -1.23 3.12 8.66
CA TRP A 24 -1.15 3.47 10.09
C TRP A 24 -0.05 2.64 10.75
N TYR A 25 -0.10 1.32 10.64
CA TYR A 25 0.84 0.42 11.32
C TYR A 25 2.31 0.72 10.99
N VAL A 26 2.63 0.96 9.71
CA VAL A 26 4.00 1.25 9.28
C VAL A 26 4.46 2.66 9.65
N LEU A 27 3.55 3.64 9.73
CA LEU A 27 3.89 5.02 10.13
C LEU A 27 4.04 5.20 11.64
N THR A 28 3.35 4.41 12.47
CA THR A 28 3.44 4.55 13.93
C THR A 28 4.57 3.76 14.58
N THR A 29 5.12 2.77 13.87
CA THR A 29 6.09 1.84 14.45
C THR A 29 7.31 1.74 13.54
N PRO A 30 8.52 2.09 14.02
CA PRO A 30 9.74 1.83 13.26
C PRO A 30 9.86 0.32 13.08
N ASN A 31 9.81 -0.15 11.84
CA ASN A 31 9.90 -1.56 11.50
C ASN A 31 11.14 -1.82 10.63
N LEU A 32 11.66 -3.04 10.66
CA LEU A 32 12.77 -3.41 9.78
C LEU A 32 12.40 -3.30 8.28
N PHE A 33 11.11 -3.41 7.98
CA PHE A 33 10.59 -3.40 6.62
C PHE A 33 10.75 -2.05 5.90
N ASN A 34 10.68 -0.94 6.64
CA ASN A 34 10.88 0.41 6.12
C ASN A 34 12.33 0.90 6.29
N MET A 35 13.07 0.39 7.27
CA MET A 35 14.48 0.74 7.46
C MET A 35 15.42 0.11 6.41
N LEU A 36 15.13 -1.12 5.94
CA LEU A 36 15.95 -1.81 4.93
C LEU A 36 16.04 -1.04 3.59
N PRO A 37 14.91 -0.61 2.98
CA PRO A 37 14.93 0.20 1.77
C PRO A 37 15.72 1.50 1.95
N PHE A 38 15.59 2.15 3.11
CA PHE A 38 16.35 3.36 3.41
C PHE A 38 17.86 3.09 3.48
N ALA A 39 18.29 2.03 4.18
CA ALA A 39 19.71 1.66 4.26
C ALA A 39 20.32 1.39 2.88
N ILE A 40 19.57 0.76 1.97
CA ILE A 40 19.98 0.56 0.58
C ILE A 40 20.08 1.91 -0.15
N HIS A 41 19.06 2.77 -0.03
CA HIS A 41 19.07 4.09 -0.66
C HIS A 41 20.27 4.94 -0.17
N GLU A 42 20.50 4.98 1.14
CA GLU A 42 21.60 5.73 1.74
C GLU A 42 22.98 5.19 1.31
N SER A 43 23.11 3.88 1.09
CA SER A 43 24.34 3.29 0.57
C SER A 43 24.66 3.70 -0.88
N ILE A 44 23.64 4.08 -1.65
CA ILE A 44 23.76 4.50 -3.06
C ILE A 44 23.86 6.02 -3.17
N ASN A 45 23.12 6.77 -2.35
CA ASN A 45 23.02 8.22 -2.38
C ASN A 45 23.10 8.84 -0.96
N PRO A 46 24.29 8.82 -0.33
CA PRO A 46 24.46 9.27 1.04
C PRO A 46 24.12 10.75 1.19
N GLY A 47 23.32 11.08 2.21
CA GLY A 47 22.90 12.45 2.52
C GLY A 47 21.83 13.04 1.59
N GLY A 48 21.25 12.24 0.68
CA GLY A 48 20.30 12.73 -0.32
C GLY A 48 18.92 13.10 0.23
N THR A 49 18.36 12.31 1.15
CA THR A 49 17.03 12.55 1.73
C THR A 49 17.00 12.04 3.17
N SER A 50 16.29 12.75 4.06
CA SER A 50 16.15 12.30 5.45
C SER A 50 15.40 10.97 5.53
N GLU A 51 15.82 10.12 6.46
CA GLU A 51 15.24 8.79 6.72
C GLU A 51 13.71 8.84 6.82
N ASN A 52 13.19 9.73 7.65
CA ASN A 52 11.75 9.88 7.88
C ASN A 52 10.98 10.24 6.60
N THR A 53 11.54 11.12 5.76
CA THR A 53 10.89 11.52 4.51
C THR A 53 10.93 10.39 3.49
N PHE A 54 12.05 9.69 3.37
CA PHE A 54 12.17 8.54 2.48
C PHE A 54 11.20 7.43 2.87
N ILE A 55 11.17 7.05 4.15
CA ILE A 55 10.29 6.01 4.69
C ILE A 55 8.82 6.39 4.45
N ALA A 56 8.42 7.62 4.75
CA ALA A 56 7.04 8.07 4.55
C ALA A 56 6.61 7.98 3.07
N ILE A 57 7.49 8.38 2.14
CA ILE A 57 7.22 8.28 0.69
C ILE A 57 7.13 6.81 0.27
N PHE A 58 8.09 5.99 0.67
CA PHE A 58 8.13 4.57 0.34
C PHE A 58 6.87 3.85 0.83
N ASP A 59 6.52 4.01 2.11
CA ASP A 59 5.36 3.37 2.73
C ASP A 59 4.04 3.81 2.09
N THR A 60 3.94 5.09 1.68
CA THR A 60 2.78 5.60 0.93
C THR A 60 2.65 4.93 -0.44
N ILE A 61 3.76 4.74 -1.15
CA ILE A 61 3.76 4.04 -2.45
C ILE A 61 3.35 2.58 -2.25
N ILE A 62 3.90 1.88 -1.25
CA ILE A 62 3.56 0.49 -0.94
C ILE A 62 2.08 0.37 -0.57
N ALA A 63 1.54 1.29 0.24
CA ALA A 63 0.12 1.31 0.57
C ALA A 63 -0.76 1.49 -0.69
N GLY A 64 -0.38 2.37 -1.61
CA GLY A 64 -1.08 2.53 -2.89
C GLY A 64 -1.08 1.25 -3.74
N ILE A 65 0.05 0.56 -3.81
CA ILE A 65 0.17 -0.74 -4.50
C ILE A 65 -0.70 -1.79 -3.81
N LEU A 66 -0.68 -1.85 -2.48
CA LEU A 66 -1.47 -2.77 -1.69
C LEU A 66 -2.98 -2.55 -1.91
N LEU A 67 -3.43 -1.29 -1.87
CA LEU A 67 -4.81 -0.90 -2.18
C LEU A 67 -5.22 -1.40 -3.57
N TRP A 68 -4.38 -1.19 -4.57
CA TRP A 68 -4.65 -1.63 -5.95
C TRP A 68 -4.77 -3.15 -6.06
N VAL A 69 -3.83 -3.90 -5.45
CA VAL A 69 -3.81 -5.36 -5.46
C VAL A 69 -5.04 -5.93 -4.76
N ILE A 70 -5.40 -5.42 -3.58
CA ILE A 70 -6.59 -5.85 -2.84
C ILE A 70 -7.86 -5.53 -3.62
N TYR A 71 -7.96 -4.32 -4.18
CA TYR A 71 -9.08 -3.93 -5.03
C TYR A 71 -9.26 -4.89 -6.22
N LYS A 72 -8.16 -5.27 -6.89
CA LYS A 72 -8.19 -6.23 -8.00
C LYS A 72 -8.63 -7.62 -7.53
N MET A 73 -8.09 -8.12 -6.41
CA MET A 73 -8.49 -9.40 -5.84
C MET A 73 -9.98 -9.43 -5.48
N LEU A 74 -10.48 -8.40 -4.79
CA LEU A 74 -11.89 -8.28 -4.42
C LEU A 74 -12.80 -8.18 -5.65
N CYS A 75 -12.38 -7.43 -6.68
CA CYS A 75 -13.08 -7.38 -7.94
C CYS A 75 -13.22 -8.78 -8.58
N VAL A 76 -12.18 -9.60 -8.55
CA VAL A 76 -12.22 -10.98 -9.08
C VAL A 76 -13.11 -11.87 -8.20
N LEU A 77 -12.97 -11.80 -6.88
CA LEU A 77 -13.70 -12.64 -5.93
C LEU A 77 -15.20 -12.35 -5.97
N LEU A 78 -15.59 -11.07 -6.01
CA LEU A 78 -16.99 -10.64 -6.14
C LEU A 78 -17.60 -11.03 -7.50
N ILE A 79 -16.80 -11.39 -8.51
CA ILE A 79 -17.28 -11.91 -9.80
C ILE A 79 -17.46 -13.43 -9.73
N LYS A 80 -16.49 -14.15 -9.14
CA LYS A 80 -16.44 -15.62 -9.13
C LYS A 80 -17.58 -16.26 -8.34
N HIS A 81 -18.17 -15.56 -7.38
CA HIS A 81 -19.33 -16.02 -6.60
C HIS A 81 -20.68 -15.55 -7.15
N LYS A 82 -20.83 -15.49 -8.47
CA LYS A 82 -22.09 -15.22 -9.17
C LYS A 82 -22.47 -16.44 -10.01
#